data_AF-A0A8X6V7R5-F1
#
_entry.id   AF-A0A8X6V7R5-F1
#
_cell.length_a   1.000
_cell.length_b   1.000
_cell.length_c   1.000
_cell.angle_alpha   90.00
_cell.angle_beta   90.00
_cell.angle_gamma   90.00
#
_symmetry.space_group_name_H-M   'P 1'
#
loop_
_entity.id
_entity.type
_entity.pdbx_description
1 polymer ?
#
loop_
_entity_poly.entity_id
_entity_poly.type
_entity_poly.pdbx_seq_one_letter_code
_entity_poly.pdbx_strand_id
1 'polypeptide(L)' 'MAGYEDLNEFESSVIVGAREMGHIISEVVMKFGFSRITISRVYREYWEFGKLSNLRHRCGRKKIMQERDQ' A
#
# COMPACT_ATOMS: atom_id res chain seq x y z
N MET A 1 -9.37 4.72 8.59
CA MET A 1 -7.94 4.77 9.02
C MET A 1 -7.12 4.57 7.77
N ALA A 2 -6.38 5.62 7.39
CA ALA A 2 -5.84 5.81 6.06
C ALA A 2 -4.93 4.65 5.59
N GLY A 3 -5.34 3.91 4.56
CA GLY A 3 -4.50 2.98 3.79
C GLY A 3 -3.68 3.70 2.72
N TYR A 4 -2.96 2.96 1.88
CA TYR A 4 -2.23 3.53 0.73
C TYR A 4 -3.15 4.33 -0.21
N GLU A 5 -4.44 3.96 -0.29
CA GLU A 5 -5.48 4.69 -1.03
C GLU A 5 -5.84 6.07 -0.45
N ASP A 6 -5.51 6.31 0.82
CA ASP A 6 -5.78 7.59 1.49
C ASP A 6 -4.57 8.55 1.44
N LEU A 7 -3.42 8.09 0.93
CA LEU A 7 -2.27 8.93 0.65
C LEU A 7 -2.24 9.30 -0.83
N ASN A 8 -1.88 10.55 -1.11
CA ASN A 8 -1.58 10.93 -2.49
C ASN A 8 -0.31 10.19 -2.96
N GLU A 9 -0.19 9.96 -4.28
CA GLU A 9 0.99 9.39 -4.92
C GLU A 9 2.26 10.12 -4.49
N PHE A 10 2.21 11.46 -4.39
CA PHE A 10 3.31 12.28 -3.90
C PHE A 10 3.74 11.92 -2.46
N GLU A 11 2.80 11.74 -1.54
CA GLU A 11 3.12 11.40 -0.14
C GLU A 11 3.74 10.01 -0.04
N SER A 12 3.20 9.05 -0.80
CA SER A 12 3.76 7.71 -0.92
C SER A 12 5.18 7.73 -1.49
N SER A 13 5.45 8.53 -2.53
CA SER A 13 6.79 8.71 -3.10
C SER A 13 7.77 9.31 -2.10
N VAL A 14 7.35 10.28 -1.29
CA VAL A 14 8.20 10.89 -0.24
C VAL A 14 8.61 9.84 0.80
N ILE A 15 7.67 9.01 1.26
CA ILE A 15 7.95 7.94 2.23
C ILE A 15 8.92 6.91 1.63
N VAL A 16 8.68 6.46 0.39
CA VAL A 16 9.54 5.49 -0.30
C VAL A 16 10.95 6.05 -0.48
N GLY A 17 11.08 7.26 -1.02
CA GLY A 17 12.38 7.89 -1.25
C GLY A 17 13.18 8.06 0.04
N ALA A 18 12.54 8.47 1.14
CA ALA A 18 13.22 8.56 2.44
C ALA A 18 13.74 7.19 2.92
N ARG A 19 12.97 6.13 2.71
CA ARG A 19 13.37 4.76 3.10
C ARG A 19 14.46 4.18 2.19
N GLU A 20 14.45 4.50 0.91
CA GLU A 20 15.52 4.13 -0.03
C GLU A 20 16.85 4.84 0.30
N MET A 21 16.78 6.08 0.78
CA MET A 21 17.95 6.79 1.32
C MET A 21 18.47 6.24 2.67
N GLY A 22 17.87 5.16 3.18
CA GLY A 22 18.32 4.48 4.40
C GLY A 22 17.84 5.13 5.70
N HIS A 23 16.96 6.13 5.66
CA HIS A 23 16.42 6.75 6.88
C HIS A 23 15.60 5.76 7.70
N ILE A 24 15.77 5.82 9.02
CA ILE A 24 15.02 4.96 9.93
C ILE A 24 13.57 5.43 10.08
N ILE A 25 12.65 4.53 10.43
CA ILE A 25 11.21 4.84 10.48
C ILE A 25 10.92 6.03 11.41
N SER A 26 11.59 6.12 12.56
CA SER A 26 11.42 7.24 13.50
C SER A 26 11.84 8.59 12.91
N GLU A 27 12.91 8.64 12.11
CA GLU A 27 13.32 9.87 11.43
C GLU A 27 12.25 10.33 10.43
N VAL A 28 11.70 9.40 9.66
CA VAL A 28 10.64 9.68 8.68
C VAL A 28 9.37 10.18 9.39
N VAL A 29 9.00 9.57 10.53
CA VAL A 29 7.89 10.04 11.38
C VAL A 29 8.12 11.47 11.85
N MET A 30 9.31 11.76 12.39
CA MET A 30 9.61 13.09 12.94
C MET A 30 9.68 14.17 11.86
N LYS A 31 10.20 13.83 10.66
CA LYS A 31 10.45 14.79 9.59
C LYS A 31 9.19 15.10 8.78
N PHE A 32 8.35 14.11 8.52
CA PHE A 32 7.19 14.24 7.63
C PHE A 32 5.85 14.13 8.34
N GLY A 33 5.83 13.79 9.63
CA GLY A 33 4.60 13.73 10.43
C GLY A 33 3.70 12.52 10.15
N PHE A 34 4.15 11.58 9.31
CA PHE A 34 3.39 10.36 9.05
C PHE A 34 3.42 9.41 10.24
N SER A 35 2.32 8.67 10.45
CA SER A 35 2.29 7.63 11.47
C SER A 35 3.25 6.48 11.12
N ARG A 36 3.82 5.84 12.15
CA ARG A 36 4.67 4.64 11.98
C ARG A 36 3.94 3.54 11.19
N ILE A 37 2.65 3.35 11.45
CA ILE A 37 1.82 2.33 10.79
C ILE A 37 1.69 2.64 9.29
N THR A 38 1.45 3.91 8.94
CA THR A 38 1.36 4.38 7.56
C THR A 38 2.67 4.13 6.81
N ILE A 39 3.80 4.55 7.39
CA ILE A 39 5.13 4.37 6.79
C ILE A 39 5.44 2.88 6.57
N SER A 40 5.19 2.02 7.56
CA SER A 40 5.42 0.57 7.43
C SER A 40 4.53 -0.09 6.38
N ARG A 41 3.27 0.33 6.23
CA ARG A 41 2.37 -0.20 5.20
C ARG A 41 2.83 0.22 3.80
N VAL A 42 3.09 1.50 3.58
CA VAL A 42 3.58 2.04 2.30
C VAL A 42 4.87 1.36 1.89
N TYR A 43 5.85 1.25 2.80
CA TYR A 43 7.13 0.62 2.48
C TYR A 43 7.00 -0.88 2.23
N ARG A 44 6.12 -1.59 2.95
CA ARG A 44 5.85 -3.02 2.70
C ARG A 44 5.17 -3.22 1.36
N GLU A 45 4.15 -2.42 1.05
CA GLU A 45 3.46 -2.50 -0.24
C GLU A 45 4.42 -2.17 -1.37
N TYR A 46 5.24 -1.13 -1.24
CA TYR A 46 6.31 -0.83 -2.20
C TYR A 46 7.28 -2.01 -2.39
N TRP A 47 7.80 -2.61 -1.31
CA TRP A 47 8.72 -3.74 -1.37
C TRP A 47 8.10 -4.99 -2.00
N GLU A 48 6.85 -5.28 -1.65
CA GLU A 48 6.08 -6.41 -2.17
C GLU A 48 5.72 -6.19 -3.64
N PHE A 49 5.27 -4.99 -4.04
CA PHE A 49 4.91 -4.65 -5.43
C PHE A 49 6.15 -4.48 -6.32
N GLY A 50 7.27 -3.99 -5.81
CA GLY A 50 8.55 -3.96 -6.52
C GLY A 50 9.08 -5.36 -6.87
N LYS A 51 8.66 -6.39 -6.11
CA LYS A 51 8.94 -7.81 -6.37
C LYS A 51 7.83 -8.53 -7.16
N LEU A 52 6.60 -8.00 -7.14
CA LEU A 52 5.45 -8.49 -7.91
C LEU A 52 4.98 -7.44 -8.93
N SER A 53 5.66 -7.34 -10.07
CA SER A 53 5.01 -7.07 -11.36
C SER A 53 4.14 -8.25 -11.81
N ASN A 54 3.48 -8.92 -10.88
CA ASN A 54 2.60 -10.04 -11.16
C ASN A 54 1.20 -9.48 -11.12
N LEU A 55 0.70 -9.13 -12.32
CA LEU A 55 -0.57 -9.64 -12.84
C LEU A 55 -1.45 -10.32 -11.78
N ARG A 56 -1.93 -9.56 -10.79
CA ARG A 56 -3.08 -10.02 -10.01
C ARG A 56 -4.26 -9.82 -10.92
N HIS A 57 -4.43 -10.79 -11.83
CA HIS A 57 -5.73 -11.18 -12.34
C HIS A 57 -6.70 -10.98 -11.19
N ARG A 58 -7.65 -10.05 -11.36
CA ARG A 58 -8.89 -10.06 -10.60
C ARG A 58 -9.57 -11.41 -10.89
N CYS A 59 -9.12 -12.47 -10.24
CA CYS A 59 -9.92 -13.66 -10.12
C CYS A 59 -10.94 -13.35 -9.02
N GLY A 60 -12.02 -12.68 -9.43
CA GLY A 60 -13.17 -12.50 -8.58
C GLY A 60 -13.70 -13.88 -8.15
N ARG A 61 -14.15 -13.98 -6.91
CA ARG A 61 -14.96 -15.11 -6.46
C ARG A 61 -16.29 -15.03 -7.24
N LYS A 62 -16.60 -16.02 -8.08
CA LYS A 62 -17.89 -16.08 -8.77
C LYS A 62 -18.99 -16.12 -7.69
N LYS A 63 -19.89 -15.13 -7.70
CA LYS A 63 -21.12 -15.17 -6.92
C LYS A 63 -22.03 -16.17 -7.64
N ILE A 64 -22.40 -17.26 -6.98
CA ILE A 64 -23.39 -18.22 -7.50
C ILE A 64 -24.70 -17.44 -7.61
N MET A 65 -25.23 -17.23 -8.82
CA MET A 65 -26.61 -16.79 -8.98
C MET A 65 -27.48 -17.97 -8.58
N GLN A 66 -28.26 -17.83 -7.51
CA GLN A 66 -29.37 -18.74 -7.26
C GLN A 66 -30.40 -18.49 -8.36
N GLU A 67 -30.52 -19.47 -9.25
CA GLU A 67 -31.64 -19.67 -10.15
C GLU A 67 -32.94 -19.63 -9.31
N ARG A 68 -33.84 -18.69 -9.63
CA ARG A 68 -35.22 -18.79 -9.19
C ARG A 68 -35.99 -19.37 -10.35
N ASP A 69 -36.28 -20.67 -10.23
CA ASP A 69 -37.32 -21.37 -10.97
C ASP A 69 -38.66 -20.61 -10.81
N GLN A 70 -39.30 -20.29 -11.94
CA GLN A 70 -40.74 -20.11 -12.07
C GLN A 70 -41.23 -20.93 -13.25
#